data_AF-A0A8K1FWA5-F1
#
_entry.id   AF-A0A8K1FWA5-F1
#
_cell.length_a   1.000
_cell.length_b   1.000
_cell.length_c   1.000
_cell.angle_alpha   90.00
_cell.angle_beta   90.00
_cell.angle_gamma   90.00
#
_symmetry.space_group_name_H-M   'P 1'
#
loop_
_entity.id
_entity.type
_entity.pdbx_description
1 polymer ?
#
loop_
_entity_poly.entity_id
_entity_poly.type
_entity_poly.pdbx_seq_one_letter_code
_entity_poly.pdbx_strand_id
1 'polypeptide(L)'
;MVAAPEGGGRALLGGANADGISALHQACIDENMEVVQFLVESGADVNQADNEGWTPLHVAAACGCRQIAQYLLEHGADAAAVTSDLELPLEVAEDEALEELLRAELNRRGVDISAAKRAEEDRMLRDTRLWLDSGQLRDCPHPATGASALHVAAAKGYIEVM
;
A
#
# COMPACT_ATOMS: atom_id res chain seq x y z
N MET A 1 10.95 -27.68 -35.39
CA MET A 1 9.99 -27.97 -34.30
C MET A 1 10.72 -27.72 -32.98
N VAL A 2 10.75 -26.48 -32.51
CA VAL A 2 11.15 -26.13 -31.13
C VAL A 2 10.19 -25.03 -30.69
N ALA A 3 9.67 -25.21 -29.48
CA ALA A 3 8.47 -24.66 -28.90
C ALA A 3 8.37 -23.13 -28.91
N ALA A 4 7.16 -22.64 -29.14
CA ALA A 4 6.74 -21.30 -28.79
C ALA A 4 6.81 -21.13 -27.25
N PRO A 5 7.24 -19.96 -26.73
CA PRO A 5 7.07 -19.66 -25.32
C PRO A 5 5.60 -19.31 -25.06
N GLU A 6 4.81 -20.33 -24.73
CA GLU A 6 3.51 -20.18 -24.08
C GLU A 6 3.76 -19.63 -22.67
N GLY A 7 3.78 -18.31 -22.52
CA GLY A 7 3.97 -17.66 -21.23
C GLY A 7 3.75 -16.14 -21.21
N GLY A 8 3.29 -15.54 -22.30
CA GLY A 8 3.05 -14.10 -22.41
C GLY A 8 1.68 -13.72 -21.86
N GLY A 9 1.61 -13.28 -20.62
CA GLY A 9 0.39 -12.65 -20.07
C GLY A 9 0.54 -12.21 -18.62
N ARG A 10 1.22 -12.99 -17.79
CA ARG A 10 1.34 -12.72 -16.34
C ARG A 10 2.46 -11.75 -15.94
N ALA A 11 3.48 -11.58 -16.77
CA ALA A 11 4.70 -10.87 -16.38
C ALA A 11 4.66 -9.33 -16.56
N LEU A 12 3.65 -8.77 -17.20
CA LEU A 12 3.58 -7.32 -17.49
C LEU A 12 2.73 -6.52 -16.50
N LEU A 13 1.81 -7.15 -15.76
CA LEU A 13 0.88 -6.44 -14.88
C LEU A 13 1.45 -6.14 -13.49
N GLY A 14 2.50 -6.85 -13.07
CA GLY A 14 3.24 -6.57 -11.83
C GLY A 14 4.37 -5.54 -12.00
N GLY A 15 4.52 -4.97 -13.20
CA GLY A 15 5.51 -3.93 -13.46
C GLY A 15 5.12 -2.64 -12.73
N ALA A 16 5.98 -2.19 -11.82
CA ALA A 16 5.90 -0.90 -11.19
C ALA A 16 6.96 0.05 -11.78
N ASN A 17 6.70 1.36 -11.74
CA ASN A 17 7.70 2.36 -12.07
C ASN A 17 8.78 2.47 -10.95
N ALA A 18 9.70 3.42 -11.06
CA ALA A 18 10.77 3.62 -10.07
C ALA A 18 10.24 3.91 -8.65
N ASP A 19 9.01 4.42 -8.55
CA ASP A 19 8.32 4.79 -7.31
C ASP A 19 7.44 3.66 -6.76
N GLY A 20 7.46 2.46 -7.38
CA GLY A 20 6.60 1.35 -6.96
C GLY A 20 5.15 1.45 -7.48
N ILE A 21 4.81 2.52 -8.21
CA ILE A 21 3.47 2.77 -8.75
C ILE A 21 3.20 1.76 -9.87
N SER A 22 2.19 0.92 -9.65
CA SER A 22 1.72 -0.06 -10.63
C SER A 22 0.71 0.54 -11.61
N ALA A 23 0.44 -0.17 -12.70
CA ALA A 23 -0.62 0.22 -13.65
C ALA A 23 -2.00 0.37 -12.98
N LEU A 24 -2.26 -0.40 -11.91
CA LEU A 24 -3.52 -0.34 -11.18
C LEU A 24 -3.63 0.94 -10.33
N HIS A 25 -2.52 1.42 -9.76
CA HIS A 25 -2.49 2.73 -9.10
C HIS A 25 -2.84 3.84 -10.09
N GLN A 26 -2.19 3.85 -11.25
CA GLN A 26 -2.45 4.87 -12.27
C GLN A 26 -3.92 4.84 -12.74
N ALA A 27 -4.48 3.64 -12.94
CA ALA A 27 -5.89 3.51 -13.31
C ALA A 27 -6.86 4.05 -12.24
N CYS A 28 -6.50 3.96 -10.95
CA CYS A 28 -7.26 4.57 -9.87
C CYS A 28 -7.10 6.10 -9.85
N ILE A 29 -5.89 6.63 -10.08
CA ILE A 29 -5.63 8.08 -10.20
C ILE A 29 -6.43 8.68 -11.37
N ASP A 30 -6.48 7.98 -12.49
CA ASP A 30 -7.22 8.40 -13.68
C ASP A 30 -8.74 8.18 -13.55
N GLU A 31 -9.18 7.64 -12.40
CA GLU A 31 -10.57 7.28 -12.08
C GLU A 31 -11.24 6.39 -13.15
N ASN A 32 -10.42 5.59 -13.84
CA ASN A 32 -10.86 4.85 -15.03
C ASN A 32 -11.28 3.43 -14.66
N MET A 33 -12.56 3.27 -14.32
CA MET A 33 -13.15 1.98 -13.95
C MET A 33 -12.95 0.88 -15.01
N GLU A 34 -13.03 1.19 -16.30
CA GLU A 34 -12.87 0.18 -17.36
C GLU A 34 -11.45 -0.41 -17.35
N VAL A 35 -10.44 0.45 -17.13
CA VAL A 35 -9.04 0.02 -17.03
C VAL A 35 -8.79 -0.72 -15.73
N VAL A 36 -9.35 -0.28 -14.61
CA VAL A 36 -9.28 -1.00 -13.33
C VAL A 36 -9.83 -2.42 -13.48
N GLN A 37 -11.03 -2.57 -14.03
CA GLN A 37 -11.64 -3.88 -14.26
C GLN A 37 -10.77 -4.77 -15.14
N PHE A 38 -10.31 -4.23 -16.28
CA PHE A 38 -9.43 -4.97 -17.18
C PHE A 38 -8.15 -5.45 -16.50
N LEU A 39 -7.50 -4.60 -15.69
CA LEU A 39 -6.26 -4.95 -14.99
C LEU A 39 -6.49 -6.02 -13.92
N VAL A 40 -7.53 -5.89 -13.11
CA VAL A 40 -7.89 -6.85 -12.06
C VAL A 40 -8.27 -8.20 -12.65
N GLU A 41 -9.10 -8.21 -13.70
CA GLU A 41 -9.48 -9.44 -14.42
C GLU A 41 -8.29 -10.10 -15.12
N SER A 42 -7.32 -9.30 -15.55
CA SER A 42 -6.07 -9.81 -16.13
C SER A 42 -5.09 -10.35 -15.08
N GLY A 43 -5.40 -10.20 -13.78
CA GLY A 43 -4.61 -10.74 -12.67
C GLY A 43 -3.59 -9.77 -12.09
N ALA A 44 -3.81 -8.45 -12.20
CA ALA A 44 -3.05 -7.46 -11.44
C ALA A 44 -3.23 -7.69 -9.93
N ASP A 45 -2.17 -7.42 -9.16
CA ASP A 45 -2.24 -7.52 -7.71
C ASP A 45 -2.93 -6.29 -7.12
N VAL A 46 -4.15 -6.51 -6.61
CA VAL A 46 -5.01 -5.49 -5.99
C VAL A 46 -4.44 -4.91 -4.69
N ASN A 47 -3.48 -5.59 -4.09
CA ASN A 47 -2.81 -5.19 -2.85
C ASN A 47 -1.35 -4.80 -3.06
N GLN A 48 -0.91 -4.67 -4.33
CA GLN A 48 0.44 -4.19 -4.61
C GLN A 48 0.62 -2.81 -3.99
N ALA A 49 1.55 -2.67 -3.06
CA ALA A 49 1.89 -1.39 -2.47
C ALA A 49 3.00 -0.71 -3.27
N ASP A 50 2.94 0.61 -3.39
CA ASP A 50 4.03 1.44 -3.90
C ASP A 50 5.14 1.62 -2.84
N ASN A 51 6.17 2.43 -3.15
CA ASN A 51 7.28 2.66 -2.22
C ASN A 51 6.85 3.40 -0.94
N GLU A 52 5.74 4.13 -0.97
CA GLU A 52 5.20 4.81 0.21
C GLU A 52 4.20 3.91 0.97
N GLY A 53 3.97 2.69 0.51
CA GLY A 53 3.03 1.75 1.12
C GLY A 53 1.58 2.01 0.70
N TRP A 54 1.34 2.91 -0.28
CA TRP A 54 0.02 3.13 -0.82
C TRP A 54 -0.39 1.94 -1.66
N THR A 55 -1.63 1.49 -1.46
CA THR A 55 -2.24 0.44 -2.29
C THR A 55 -3.24 1.09 -3.26
N PRO A 56 -3.70 0.37 -4.31
CA PRO A 56 -4.77 0.86 -5.17
C PRO A 56 -6.02 1.33 -4.42
N LEU A 57 -6.32 0.72 -3.27
CA LEU A 57 -7.44 1.11 -2.42
C LEU A 57 -7.20 2.46 -1.71
N HIS A 58 -5.98 2.76 -1.28
CA HIS A 58 -5.63 4.09 -0.75
C HIS A 58 -5.81 5.16 -1.82
N VAL A 59 -5.31 4.90 -3.03
CA VAL A 59 -5.44 5.83 -4.16
C VAL A 59 -6.91 6.07 -4.50
N ALA A 60 -7.71 5.00 -4.65
CA ALA A 60 -9.13 5.13 -4.94
C ALA A 60 -9.89 5.90 -3.85
N ALA A 61 -9.47 5.76 -2.58
CA ALA A 61 -10.03 6.51 -1.48
C ALA A 61 -9.65 8.00 -1.51
N ALA A 62 -8.37 8.31 -1.75
CA ALA A 62 -7.86 9.67 -1.88
C ALA A 62 -8.37 10.40 -3.14
N CYS A 63 -8.81 9.68 -4.16
CA CYS A 63 -9.50 10.26 -5.31
C CYS A 63 -11.03 10.37 -5.11
N GLY A 64 -11.58 9.85 -3.99
CA GLY A 64 -13.03 9.82 -3.75
C GLY A 64 -13.81 8.87 -4.67
N CYS A 65 -13.13 7.96 -5.38
CA CYS A 65 -13.73 7.07 -6.38
C CYS A 65 -14.41 5.87 -5.73
N ARG A 66 -15.59 6.08 -5.14
CA ARG A 66 -16.32 5.04 -4.43
C ARG A 66 -16.58 3.77 -5.25
N GLN A 67 -16.88 3.90 -6.56
CA GLN A 67 -17.14 2.73 -7.39
C GLN A 67 -15.88 1.85 -7.54
N ILE A 68 -14.72 2.47 -7.77
CA ILE A 68 -13.44 1.77 -7.89
C ILE A 68 -13.07 1.12 -6.54
N ALA A 69 -13.21 1.86 -5.44
CA ALA A 69 -12.94 1.32 -4.11
C ALA A 69 -13.83 0.11 -3.77
N GLN A 70 -15.13 0.16 -4.08
CA GLN A 70 -16.04 -0.98 -3.93
C GLN A 70 -15.59 -2.19 -4.74
N TYR A 71 -15.25 -1.97 -6.02
CA TYR A 71 -14.80 -3.03 -6.90
C TYR A 71 -13.51 -3.67 -6.38
N LEU A 72 -12.53 -2.87 -5.94
CA LEU A 72 -11.29 -3.38 -5.34
C LEU A 72 -11.57 -4.23 -4.09
N LEU A 73 -12.48 -3.80 -3.20
CA LEU A 73 -12.87 -4.56 -2.00
C LEU A 73 -13.53 -5.91 -2.35
N GLU A 74 -14.42 -5.93 -3.36
CA GLU A 74 -15.05 -7.15 -3.86
C GLU A 74 -14.02 -8.14 -4.43
N HIS A 75 -12.92 -7.62 -4.98
CA HIS A 75 -11.81 -8.39 -5.52
C HIS A 75 -10.68 -8.68 -4.51
N GLY A 76 -10.93 -8.45 -3.22
CA GLY A 76 -10.02 -8.86 -2.14
C GLY A 76 -8.95 -7.83 -1.76
N ALA A 77 -9.18 -6.55 -2.07
CA ALA A 77 -8.36 -5.48 -1.52
C ALA A 77 -8.41 -5.45 0.00
N ASP A 78 -7.28 -5.18 0.62
CA ASP A 78 -7.13 -5.08 2.06
C ASP A 78 -7.46 -3.66 2.55
N ALA A 79 -8.63 -3.52 3.18
CA ALA A 79 -9.05 -2.27 3.81
C ALA A 79 -8.23 -1.90 5.06
N ALA A 80 -7.44 -2.83 5.59
CA ALA A 80 -6.59 -2.65 6.76
C ALA A 80 -5.11 -2.43 6.41
N ALA A 81 -4.78 -2.36 5.12
CA ALA A 81 -3.44 -1.98 4.69
C ALA A 81 -3.11 -0.59 5.25
N VAL A 82 -1.88 -0.40 5.69
CA VAL A 82 -1.40 0.89 6.19
C VAL A 82 -0.24 1.37 5.34
N THR A 83 -0.21 2.67 5.07
CA THR A 83 0.93 3.32 4.41
C THR A 83 2.15 3.36 5.33
N SER A 84 3.28 3.81 4.79
CA SER A 84 4.49 4.12 5.58
C SER A 84 4.23 5.14 6.69
N ASP A 85 3.18 5.95 6.55
CA ASP A 85 2.75 6.91 7.55
C ASP A 85 1.77 6.35 8.59
N LEU A 86 1.43 5.07 8.49
CA LEU A 86 0.41 4.37 9.29
C LEU A 86 -1.01 4.90 9.02
N GLU A 87 -1.26 5.35 7.80
CA GLU A 87 -2.58 5.80 7.35
C GLU A 87 -3.33 4.65 6.69
N LEU A 88 -4.63 4.52 6.95
CA LEU A 88 -5.50 3.54 6.29
C LEU A 88 -6.20 4.16 5.08
N PRO A 89 -6.77 3.34 4.16
CA PRO A 89 -7.56 3.85 3.06
C PRO A 89 -8.72 4.75 3.51
N LEU A 90 -9.33 4.47 4.68
CA LEU A 90 -10.42 5.31 5.19
C LEU A 90 -9.94 6.68 5.70
N GLU A 91 -8.69 6.82 6.12
CA GLU A 91 -8.17 8.05 6.71
C GLU A 91 -7.71 9.03 5.63
N VAL A 92 -7.35 8.51 4.45
CA VAL A 92 -7.04 9.30 3.25
C VAL A 92 -8.28 9.52 2.37
N ALA A 93 -9.45 9.01 2.75
CA ALA A 93 -10.65 9.13 1.95
C ALA A 93 -11.11 10.59 1.83
N GLU A 94 -11.31 11.09 0.61
CA GLU A 94 -11.89 12.42 0.36
C GLU A 94 -13.38 12.47 0.74
N ASP A 95 -14.10 11.36 0.56
CA ASP A 95 -15.57 11.29 0.68
C ASP A 95 -16.01 10.56 1.95
N GLU A 96 -16.84 11.22 2.77
CA GLU A 96 -17.36 10.70 4.05
C GLU A 96 -18.17 9.40 3.87
N ALA A 97 -18.88 9.23 2.76
CA ALA A 97 -19.64 8.01 2.49
C ALA A 97 -18.72 6.84 2.10
N LEU A 98 -17.57 7.12 1.48
CA LEU A 98 -16.54 6.10 1.25
C LEU A 98 -15.83 5.73 2.55
N GLU A 99 -15.51 6.71 3.41
CA GLU A 99 -14.98 6.46 4.75
C GLU A 99 -15.93 5.55 5.54
N GLU A 100 -17.23 5.86 5.57
CA GLU A 100 -18.24 5.06 6.27
C GLU A 100 -18.31 3.63 5.73
N LEU A 101 -18.18 3.45 4.41
CA LEU A 101 -18.15 2.13 3.78
C LEU A 101 -16.94 1.31 4.22
N LEU A 102 -15.74 1.90 4.14
CA LEU A 102 -14.50 1.24 4.54
C LEU A 102 -14.51 0.90 6.03
N ARG A 103 -15.02 1.82 6.86
CA ARG A 103 -15.22 1.59 8.29
C ARG A 103 -16.20 0.46 8.56
N ALA A 104 -17.31 0.40 7.83
CA ALA A 104 -18.28 -0.68 7.94
C ALA A 104 -17.67 -2.04 7.56
N GLU A 105 -16.83 -2.08 6.52
CA GLU A 105 -16.13 -3.30 6.09
C GLU A 105 -15.10 -3.77 7.13
N LEU A 106 -14.30 -2.86 7.69
CA LEU A 106 -13.36 -3.18 8.77
C LEU A 106 -14.07 -3.70 10.02
N ASN A 107 -15.17 -3.05 10.41
CA ASN A 107 -16.00 -3.50 11.52
C ASN A 107 -16.62 -4.89 11.25
N ARG A 108 -17.06 -5.15 10.02
CA ARG A 108 -17.60 -6.45 9.60
C ARG A 108 -16.55 -7.55 9.67
N ARG A 109 -15.30 -7.25 9.28
CA ARG A 109 -14.16 -8.17 9.37
C ARG A 109 -13.61 -8.31 10.80
N GLY A 110 -14.05 -7.47 11.73
CA GLY A 110 -13.57 -7.46 13.12
C GLY A 110 -12.10 -7.05 13.22
N VAL A 111 -11.61 -6.24 12.29
CA VAL A 111 -10.23 -5.75 12.31
C VAL A 111 -10.11 -4.63 13.33
N ASP A 112 -9.26 -4.82 14.34
CA ASP A 112 -8.90 -3.75 15.25
C ASP A 112 -7.86 -2.85 14.59
N ILE A 113 -8.31 -1.68 14.14
CA ILE A 113 -7.50 -0.67 13.48
C ILE A 113 -6.28 -0.27 14.31
N SER A 114 -6.46 -0.14 15.63
CA SER A 114 -5.37 0.27 16.54
C SER A 114 -4.30 -0.81 16.68
N ALA A 115 -4.73 -2.08 16.67
CA ALA A 115 -3.82 -3.22 16.69
C ALA A 115 -3.07 -3.38 15.37
N ALA A 116 -3.72 -3.12 14.22
CA ALA A 116 -3.10 -3.16 12.90
C ALA A 116 -1.95 -2.14 12.78
N LYS A 117 -2.20 -0.88 13.17
CA LYS A 117 -1.16 0.15 13.19
C LYS A 117 0.01 -0.20 14.12
N ARG A 118 -0.30 -0.71 15.32
CA ARG A 118 0.72 -1.12 16.30
C ARG A 118 1.58 -2.28 15.82
N ALA A 119 1.00 -3.23 15.07
CA ALA A 119 1.73 -4.35 14.51
C ALA A 119 2.75 -3.91 13.45
N GLU A 120 2.37 -2.97 12.57
CA GLU A 120 3.30 -2.41 11.58
C GLU A 120 4.33 -1.47 12.21
N GLU A 121 3.95 -0.70 13.23
CA GLU A 121 4.89 0.08 14.04
C GLU A 121 5.96 -0.83 14.69
N ASP A 122 5.54 -1.91 15.34
CA ASP A 122 6.44 -2.90 15.96
C ASP A 122 7.34 -3.57 14.91
N ARG A 123 6.82 -3.84 13.72
CA ARG A 123 7.59 -4.40 12.59
C ARG A 123 8.65 -3.40 12.12
N MET A 124 8.30 -2.14 11.91
CA MET A 124 9.20 -1.08 11.47
C MET A 124 10.30 -0.80 12.50
N LEU A 125 9.98 -0.84 13.78
CA LEU A 125 10.94 -0.76 14.88
C LEU A 125 11.92 -1.95 14.86
N ARG A 126 11.44 -3.17 14.62
CA ARG A 126 12.28 -4.36 14.50
C ARG A 126 13.24 -4.26 13.31
N ASP A 127 12.76 -3.83 12.16
CA ASP A 127 13.58 -3.68 10.96
C ASP A 127 14.64 -2.59 11.15
N THR A 128 14.26 -1.46 11.75
CA THR A 128 15.20 -0.37 12.11
C THR A 128 16.28 -0.86 13.08
N ARG A 129 15.90 -1.66 14.09
CA ARG A 129 16.83 -2.23 15.05
C ARG A 129 17.78 -3.24 14.40
N LEU A 130 17.26 -4.12 13.55
CA LEU A 130 18.06 -5.09 12.79
C LEU A 130 19.10 -4.36 11.90
N TRP A 131 18.68 -3.26 11.28
CA TRP A 131 19.55 -2.43 10.47
C TRP A 131 20.66 -1.76 11.29
N LEU A 132 20.33 -1.16 12.44
CA LEU A 132 21.33 -0.58 13.35
C LEU A 132 22.32 -1.63 13.87
N ASP A 133 21.83 -2.82 14.25
CA ASP A 133 22.64 -3.92 14.77
C ASP A 133 23.55 -4.53 13.67
N SER A 134 23.17 -4.41 12.39
CA SER A 134 23.97 -4.89 11.26
C SER A 134 25.21 -4.03 10.95
N GLY A 135 25.36 -2.87 11.60
CA GLY A 135 26.51 -1.97 11.43
C GLY A 135 26.56 -1.23 10.09
N GLN A 136 25.49 -1.28 9.29
CA GLN A 136 25.34 -0.43 8.10
C GLN A 136 25.11 1.02 8.57
N LEU A 137 26.03 1.91 8.16
CA LEU A 137 26.16 3.26 8.70
C LEU A 137 24.87 4.09 8.61
N ARG A 138 24.68 4.89 9.67
CA ARG A 138 23.67 5.92 10.01
C ARG A 138 23.03 6.78 8.90
N ASP A 139 23.49 6.72 7.66
CA ASP A 139 23.09 7.63 6.58
C ASP A 139 22.59 6.95 5.31
N CYS A 140 22.53 5.60 5.22
CA CYS A 140 21.88 5.00 4.06
C CYS A 140 20.34 5.08 4.16
N PRO A 141 19.66 5.49 3.07
CA PRO A 141 18.21 5.57 3.03
C PRO A 141 17.60 4.16 3.22
N HIS A 142 16.55 4.06 4.02
CA HIS A 142 15.81 2.82 4.25
C HIS A 142 15.30 2.29 2.90
N PRO A 143 15.50 0.99 2.60
CA PRO A 143 15.21 0.47 1.27
C PRO A 143 13.74 0.53 0.86
N ALA A 144 12.81 0.60 1.83
CA ALA A 144 11.39 0.78 1.54
C ALA A 144 10.98 2.24 1.45
N THR A 145 11.50 3.13 2.30
CA THR A 145 10.96 4.49 2.47
C THR A 145 11.87 5.60 1.95
N GLY A 146 13.10 5.28 1.53
CA GLY A 146 14.09 6.27 1.08
C GLY A 146 14.60 7.22 2.19
N ALA A 147 14.03 7.17 3.39
CA ALA A 147 14.39 8.01 4.51
C ALA A 147 15.51 7.38 5.33
N SER A 148 16.48 8.18 5.80
CA SER A 148 17.45 7.69 6.81
C SER A 148 16.69 7.16 8.03
N ALA A 149 17.20 6.10 8.64
CA ALA A 149 16.65 5.54 9.88
C ALA A 149 16.41 6.61 10.97
N LEU A 150 17.23 7.66 10.98
CA LEU A 150 17.07 8.80 11.90
C LEU A 150 15.88 9.69 11.55
N HIS A 151 15.56 9.88 10.27
CA HIS A 151 14.39 10.65 9.83
C HIS A 151 13.09 9.92 10.18
N VAL A 152 13.04 8.61 9.95
CA VAL A 152 11.87 7.78 10.32
C VAL A 152 11.65 7.81 11.84
N ALA A 153 12.72 7.62 12.61
CA ALA A 153 12.64 7.65 14.07
C ALA A 153 12.33 9.05 14.62
N ALA A 154 12.88 10.12 14.03
CA ALA A 154 12.66 11.50 14.48
C ALA A 154 11.28 12.05 14.09
N ALA A 155 10.81 11.78 12.87
CA ALA A 155 9.51 12.26 12.37
C ALA A 155 8.34 11.69 13.18
N LYS A 156 8.49 10.46 13.70
CA LYS A 156 7.48 9.77 14.50
C LYS A 156 7.72 9.89 16.02
N GLY A 157 8.78 10.59 16.45
CA GLY A 157 9.07 10.85 17.88
C GLY A 157 9.70 9.68 18.66
N TYR A 158 10.23 8.67 17.97
CA TYR A 158 10.83 7.45 18.57
C TYR A 158 12.26 7.63 19.10
N ILE A 159 12.85 8.81 18.93
CA ILE A 159 14.12 9.16 19.56
C ILE A 159 13.81 10.04 20.77
N GLU A 160 13.47 9.44 21.92
CA GLU A 160 14.00 10.00 23.15
C GLU A 160 15.52 9.84 23.07
N VAL A 161 16.17 10.96 22.80
CA VAL A 161 17.62 11.19 22.96
C VAL A 161 18.23 10.24 23.99
N MET A 162 19.07 9.33 23.51
CA MET A 162 20.16 8.77 24.30
C MET A 162 21.45 9.49 23.95
#